data_AF-A0A5E6NI51-F1
#
_entry.id   AF-A0A5E6NI51-F1
#
_cell.length_a   1.000
_cell.length_b   1.000
_cell.length_c   1.000
_cell.angle_alpha   90.00
_cell.angle_beta   90.00
_cell.angle_gamma   90.00
#
_symmetry.space_group_name_H-M   'P 1'
#
loop_
_entity.id
_entity.type
_entity.pdbx_description
1 polymer ?
#
loop_
_entity_poly.entity_id
_entity_poly.type
_entity_poly.pdbx_seq_one_letter_code
_entity_poly.pdbx_strand_id
1 'polypeptide(L)'
;MTLLEKMVHLSGLEVKDDNNPNGDIEIHYIGLRPGEKLFEELLISDNVSETEHPLIMRAEENFIEYQELQATLLEMEAAIDNCDHRYFEAVIG
;
A
#
# COMPACT_ATOMS: atom_id res chain seq x y z
N MET A 1 -0.34 -24.80 1.29
CA MET A 1 -0.69 -24.59 -0.12
C MET A 1 -0.86 -23.10 -0.39
N THR A 2 0.09 -22.47 -1.08
CA THR A 2 0.06 -21.03 -1.40
C THR A 2 -0.91 -20.71 -2.55
N LEU A 3 -1.18 -19.42 -2.81
CA LEU A 3 -1.99 -19.01 -3.97
C LEU A 3 -1.36 -19.47 -5.28
N LEU A 4 -0.03 -19.35 -5.40
CA LEU A 4 0.70 -19.69 -6.61
C LEU A 4 0.59 -21.20 -6.92
N GLU A 5 0.79 -22.06 -5.92
CA GLU A 5 0.59 -23.51 -6.05
C GLU A 5 -0.83 -23.85 -6.51
N LYS A 6 -1.86 -23.19 -5.93
CA LYS A 6 -3.25 -23.37 -6.37
C LYS A 6 -3.43 -23.00 -7.83
N MET A 7 -2.83 -21.90 -8.30
CA MET A 7 -2.94 -21.47 -9.69
C MET A 7 -2.28 -22.45 -10.66
N VAL A 8 -1.11 -23.01 -10.29
CA VAL A 8 -0.44 -24.06 -11.07
C VAL A 8 -1.33 -25.30 -11.20
N HIS A 9 -1.87 -25.79 -10.08
CA HIS A 9 -2.75 -26.96 -10.09
C HIS A 9 -4.09 -26.73 -10.81
N LEU A 10 -4.70 -25.55 -10.68
CA LEU A 10 -5.93 -25.19 -11.40
C LEU A 10 -5.71 -25.11 -12.91
N SER A 11 -4.46 -24.92 -13.33
CA SER A 11 -4.05 -24.92 -14.74
C SER A 11 -3.75 -26.35 -15.26
N GLY A 12 -3.93 -27.38 -14.43
CA GLY A 12 -3.66 -28.78 -14.77
C GLY A 12 -2.16 -29.13 -14.81
N LEU A 13 -1.32 -28.30 -14.21
CA LEU A 13 0.12 -28.47 -14.16
C LEU A 13 0.56 -28.87 -12.74
N GLU A 14 1.75 -29.44 -12.63
CA GLU A 14 2.34 -29.81 -11.35
C GLU A 14 3.47 -28.85 -10.95
N VAL A 15 3.51 -28.53 -9.66
CA VAL A 15 4.63 -27.77 -9.08
C VAL A 15 5.86 -28.68 -9.05
N LYS A 16 6.98 -28.11 -9.49
CA LYS A 16 8.29 -28.72 -9.44
C LYS A 16 9.00 -28.32 -8.13
N ASP A 17 9.33 -29.31 -7.32
CA ASP A 17 10.06 -29.15 -6.06
C ASP A 17 10.95 -30.38 -5.77
N ASP A 18 11.61 -30.41 -4.61
CA ASP A 18 12.51 -31.51 -4.22
C ASP A 18 11.80 -32.87 -4.13
N ASN A 19 10.49 -32.90 -3.90
CA ASN A 19 9.68 -34.12 -3.82
C ASN A 19 9.07 -34.49 -5.18
N ASN A 20 8.84 -33.52 -6.06
CA ASN A 20 8.40 -33.70 -7.44
C ASN A 20 9.37 -33.05 -8.44
N PRO A 21 10.55 -33.64 -8.67
CA PRO A 21 11.57 -33.06 -9.55
C PRO A 21 11.15 -33.05 -11.04
N ASN A 22 10.10 -33.80 -11.40
CA ASN A 22 9.55 -33.87 -12.75
C ASN A 22 8.35 -32.94 -12.98
N GLY A 23 8.00 -32.09 -12.01
CA GLY A 23 6.92 -31.13 -12.16
C GLY A 23 7.16 -30.13 -13.29
N ASP A 24 6.10 -29.45 -13.73
CA ASP A 24 6.12 -28.56 -14.89
C ASP A 24 6.66 -27.17 -14.56
N ILE A 25 6.32 -26.65 -13.37
CA ILE A 25 6.60 -25.25 -12.98
C ILE A 25 7.33 -25.19 -11.64
N GLU A 26 8.54 -24.65 -11.65
CA GLU A 26 9.31 -24.33 -10.44
C GLU A 26 8.94 -22.94 -9.89
N ILE A 27 8.91 -22.81 -8.56
CA ILE A 27 8.55 -21.56 -7.88
C ILE A 27 9.79 -20.96 -7.22
N HIS A 28 10.17 -19.76 -7.64
CA HIS A 28 11.28 -19.02 -7.03
C HIS A 28 10.78 -17.79 -6.27
N TYR A 29 11.18 -17.69 -4.99
CA TYR A 29 10.93 -16.52 -4.16
C TYR A 29 12.08 -15.53 -4.29
N ILE A 30 11.81 -14.37 -4.90
CA ILE A 30 12.83 -13.31 -5.13
C ILE A 30 12.86 -12.26 -4.01
N GLY A 31 12.02 -12.41 -2.99
CA GLY A 31 11.85 -11.42 -1.92
C GLY A 31 10.98 -10.23 -2.33
N LEU A 32 10.85 -9.28 -1.41
CA LEU A 32 10.10 -8.04 -1.63
C LEU A 32 10.95 -7.00 -2.34
N ARG A 33 10.35 -6.25 -3.25
CA ARG A 33 10.95 -5.07 -3.88
C ARG A 33 10.94 -3.88 -2.91
N PRO A 34 11.83 -2.89 -3.12
CA PRO A 34 11.82 -1.67 -2.30
C PRO A 34 10.45 -1.00 -2.33
N GLY A 35 9.88 -0.74 -1.15
CA GLY A 35 8.56 -0.15 -0.99
C GLY A 35 7.39 -1.15 -0.94
N GLU A 36 7.62 -2.45 -1.12
CA GLU A 36 6.57 -3.46 -0.93
C GLU A 36 6.41 -3.84 0.54
N LYS A 37 5.15 -3.88 1.00
CA LYS A 37 4.79 -4.42 2.32
C LYS A 37 4.45 -5.90 2.19
N LEU A 38 4.81 -6.70 3.18
CA LEU A 38 4.44 -8.13 3.24
C LEU A 38 2.95 -8.32 3.54
N PHE A 39 2.37 -7.39 4.29
CA PHE A 39 0.96 -7.36 4.66
C PHE A 39 0.43 -5.95 4.45
N GLU A 40 -0.76 -5.86 3.88
CA GLU A 40 -1.50 -4.60 3.79
C GLU A 40 -2.27 -4.37 5.09
N GLU A 41 -2.37 -3.10 5.49
CA GLU A 41 -3.27 -2.68 6.56
C GLU A 41 -4.69 -2.61 5.98
N LEU A 42 -5.69 -3.19 6.67
CA LEU A 42 -7.06 -3.22 6.14
C LEU A 42 -7.66 -1.80 6.08
N LEU A 43 -7.39 -0.99 7.11
CA LEU A 43 -7.79 0.41 7.24
C LEU A 43 -6.66 1.14 8.00
N ILE A 44 -6.39 2.39 7.60
CA ILE A 44 -5.28 3.19 8.14
C ILE A 44 -5.60 3.73 9.55
N SER A 45 -6.88 3.85 9.89
CA SER A 45 -7.35 4.39 11.18
C SER A 45 -8.38 3.48 11.85
N ASP A 46 -8.38 3.50 13.19
CA ASP A 46 -9.42 2.86 14.02
C ASP A 46 -10.78 3.58 13.94
N ASN A 47 -10.84 4.72 13.27
CA ASN A 47 -12.02 5.58 13.22
C ASN A 47 -12.92 5.17 12.05
N VAL A 48 -13.58 4.03 12.21
CA VAL A 48 -14.45 3.44 11.19
C VAL A 48 -15.87 3.29 11.71
N SER A 49 -16.83 3.72 10.91
CA SER A 49 -18.25 3.62 11.21
C SER A 49 -18.92 2.56 10.34
N GLU A 50 -19.83 1.79 10.91
CA GLU A 50 -20.70 0.89 10.14
C GLU A 50 -21.60 1.68 9.19
N THR A 51 -21.94 1.09 8.05
CA THR A 51 -22.99 1.60 7.17
C THR A 51 -24.24 0.71 7.28
N GLU A 52 -25.33 1.07 6.61
CA GLU A 52 -26.53 0.21 6.56
C GLU A 52 -26.24 -1.18 5.96
N HIS A 53 -25.21 -1.30 5.12
CA HIS A 53 -24.83 -2.58 4.53
C HIS A 53 -23.72 -3.25 5.36
N PRO A 54 -23.91 -4.50 5.83
CA PRO A 54 -23.01 -5.15 6.80
C PRO A 54 -21.61 -5.47 6.26
N LEU A 55 -21.40 -5.41 4.95
CA LEU A 55 -20.09 -5.61 4.30
C LEU A 55 -19.44 -4.30 3.81
N ILE A 56 -20.03 -3.14 4.13
CA ILE A 56 -19.48 -1.83 3.75
C ILE A 56 -19.20 -1.05 5.03
N MET A 57 -17.95 -0.66 5.20
CA MET A 57 -17.48 0.18 6.29
C MET A 57 -17.08 1.55 5.73
N ARG A 58 -17.23 2.60 6.54
CA ARG A 58 -16.80 3.96 6.19
C ARG A 58 -15.65 4.38 7.11
N ALA A 59 -14.52 4.75 6.52
CA ALA A 59 -13.42 5.37 7.26
C ALA A 59 -13.73 6.86 7.48
N GLU A 60 -13.48 7.33 8.69
CA GLU A 60 -13.62 8.73 9.09
C GLU A 60 -12.22 9.30 9.35
N GLU A 61 -11.61 9.81 8.29
CA GLU A 61 -10.29 10.43 8.35
C GLU A 61 -10.39 11.87 8.82
N ASN A 62 -9.40 12.29 9.61
CA ASN A 62 -9.22 13.71 9.90
C ASN A 62 -8.84 14.42 8.59
N PHE A 63 -9.41 15.59 8.36
CA PHE A 63 -9.09 16.42 7.21
C PHE A 63 -8.64 17.80 7.68
N ILE A 64 -7.78 18.42 6.89
CA ILE A 64 -7.37 19.81 7.08
C ILE A 64 -8.40 20.68 6.36
N GLU A 65 -8.85 21.74 7.02
CA GLU A 65 -9.78 22.69 6.42
C GLU A 65 -9.17 23.34 5.17
N TYR A 66 -9.97 23.52 4.13
CA TYR A 66 -9.46 23.94 2.82
C TYR A 66 -8.67 25.26 2.87
N GLN A 67 -9.11 26.20 3.72
CA GLN A 67 -8.43 27.48 3.88
C GLN A 67 -7.04 27.34 4.51
N GLU A 68 -6.90 26.46 5.49
CA GLU A 68 -5.63 26.16 6.13
C GLU A 68 -4.69 25.44 5.16
N LEU A 69 -5.21 24.43 4.46
CA LEU A 69 -4.47 23.73 3.41
C LEU A 69 -3.97 24.69 2.32
N GLN A 70 -4.84 25.60 1.86
CA GLN A 70 -4.47 26.58 0.83
C GLN A 70 -3.39 27.55 1.32
N ALA A 71 -3.47 28.01 2.58
CA ALA A 71 -2.44 28.87 3.16
C ALA A 71 -1.08 28.15 3.22
N THR A 72 -1.05 26.91 3.71
CA THR A 72 0.17 26.11 3.78
C THR A 72 0.77 25.85 2.39
N LEU A 73 -0.06 25.55 1.39
CA LEU A 73 0.42 25.35 0.02
C LEU A 73 1.05 26.62 -0.57
N LEU A 74 0.45 27.79 -0.34
CA LEU A 74 1.02 29.06 -0.80
C LEU A 74 2.34 29.38 -0.10
N GLU A 75 2.46 29.08 1.20
CA GLU A 75 3.73 29.22 1.93
C GLU A 75 4.82 28.29 1.38
N MET A 76 4.45 27.05 1.03
CA MET A 76 5.36 26.10 0.39
C MET A 76 5.81 26.58 -1.00
N GLU A 77 4.89 27.06 -1.83
CA GLU A 77 5.21 27.63 -3.15
C GLU A 77 6.20 28.80 -3.01
N ALA A 78 5.95 29.72 -2.09
CA ALA A 78 6.84 30.84 -1.84
C ALA A 78 8.23 30.39 -1.35
N ALA A 79 8.32 29.36 -0.51
CA ALA A 79 9.59 28.83 -0.03
C ALA A 79 10.40 28.16 -1.14
N ILE A 80 9.73 27.43 -2.04
CA ILE A 80 10.35 26.81 -3.22
C ILE A 80 10.91 27.89 -4.15
N ASP A 81 10.12 28.94 -4.45
CA ASP A 81 10.55 30.04 -5.31
C ASP A 81 11.76 30.78 -4.75
N ASN A 82 11.90 30.83 -3.43
CA ASN A 82 13.05 31.42 -2.75
C ASN A 82 14.22 30.44 -2.53
N CYS A 83 14.15 29.21 -3.06
CA CYS A 83 15.12 28.14 -2.84
C CYS A 83 15.39 27.83 -1.35
N ASP A 84 14.43 28.05 -0.47
CA ASP A 84 14.56 27.76 0.96
C ASP A 84 14.22 26.29 1.26
N HIS A 85 15.20 25.43 0.97
CA HIS A 85 15.09 23.99 1.20
C HIS A 85 14.88 23.63 2.70
N ARG A 86 15.27 24.50 3.63
CA ARG A 86 15.12 24.24 5.07
C ARG A 86 13.69 24.44 5.54
N TYR A 87 12.98 25.39 4.95
CA TYR A 87 11.58 25.63 5.26
C TYR A 87 10.68 24.52 4.71
N PHE A 88 10.97 24.01 3.51
CA PHE A 88 10.23 22.89 2.92
C PHE A 88 10.26 21.62 3.79
N GLU A 89 11.42 21.28 4.37
CA GLU A 89 11.55 20.16 5.31
C GLU A 89 10.79 20.38 6.63
N ALA A 90 10.67 21.63 7.08
CA ALA A 90 9.96 21.97 8.32
C ALA A 90 8.43 22.01 8.19
N VAL A 91 7.91 22.16 6.96
CA VAL A 91 6.46 22.13 6.69
C VAL A 91 5.94 20.71 6.44
N ILE A 92 6.79 19.81 5.95
CA ILE A 92 6.42 18.41 5.64
C ILE A 92 6.77 17.43 6.77
N GLY A 93 7.78 17.73 7.60
CA GLY A 93 8.23 16.88 8.72
C GLY A 93 7.53 17.17 10.04
#